data_AF-A0A7L4RV60-F1
#
_entry.id   AF-A0A7L4RV60-F1
#
_cell.length_a   1.000
_cell.length_b   1.000
_cell.length_c   1.000
_cell.angle_alpha   90.00
_cell.angle_beta   90.00
_cell.angle_gamma   90.00
#
_symmetry.space_group_name_H-M   'P 1'
#
loop_
_entity.id
_entity.type
_entity.pdbx_description
1 polymer ?
#
loop_
_entity_poly.entity_id
_entity_poly.type
_entity_poly.pdbx_seq_one_letter_code
_entity_poly.pdbx_strand_id
1 'polypeptide(L)' 'MKEASVYLNGSLVGFHAKPVDFVQLVKERRRTGKLPQDITVAYYEDLNEVYI' A
#
# COMPACT_ATOMS: atom_id res chain seq x y z
N MET A 1 -16.34 -5.36 -6.94
CA MET A 1 -14.90 -5.10 -7.12
C MET A 1 -14.15 -5.93 -6.11
N LYS A 2 -13.05 -6.59 -6.48
CA LYS A 2 -12.23 -7.31 -5.50
C LYS A 2 -11.37 -6.29 -4.75
N GLU A 3 -11.41 -6.34 -3.43
CA GLU A 3 -10.51 -5.56 -2.58
C GLU A 3 -9.12 -6.19 -2.62
N ALA A 4 -8.07 -5.37 -2.63
CA ALA A 4 -6.69 -5.85 -2.62
C ALA A 4 -6.24 -6.20 -1.21
N SER A 5 -5.53 -7.31 -1.04
CA SER A 5 -4.93 -7.69 0.23
C SER A 5 -3.78 -6.75 0.56
N VAL A 6 -3.70 -6.24 1.78
CA VAL A 6 -2.64 -5.35 2.24
C VAL A 6 -1.78 -6.09 3.25
N TYR A 7 -0.49 -6.20 2.94
CA TYR A 7 0.52 -6.81 3.80
C TYR A 7 1.46 -5.73 4.33
N LEU A 8 1.73 -5.78 5.64
CA LEU A 8 2.72 -4.96 6.30
C LEU A 8 3.79 -5.88 6.90
N ASN A 9 5.05 -5.74 6.46
CA ASN A 9 6.14 -6.62 6.87
C ASN A 9 5.80 -8.13 6.73
N GLY A 10 5.12 -8.49 5.63
CA GLY A 10 4.71 -9.87 5.35
C GLY A 10 3.47 -10.36 6.10
N SER A 11 2.87 -9.54 6.98
CA SER A 11 1.64 -9.90 7.69
C SER A 11 0.42 -9.27 7.03
N LEU A 12 -0.62 -10.06 6.76
CA LEU A 12 -1.90 -9.55 6.25
C LEU A 12 -2.55 -8.66 7.33
N VAL A 13 -2.71 -7.37 7.02
CA VAL A 13 -3.32 -6.39 7.93
C VAL A 13 -4.73 -6.00 7.53
N GLY A 14 -5.13 -6.25 6.29
CA GLY A 14 -6.50 -5.98 5.84
C GLY A 14 -6.66 -6.00 4.33
N PHE A 15 -7.76 -5.39 3.87
CA PHE A 15 -8.11 -5.29 2.46
C PHE A 15 -8.46 -3.85 2.10
N HIS A 16 -8.21 -3.46 0.84
CA HIS A 16 -8.49 -2.11 0.36
C HIS A 16 -9.14 -2.12 -1.03
N ALA A 17 -10.30 -1.48 -1.17
CA ALA A 17 -11.06 -1.44 -2.42
C ALA A 17 -10.37 -0.66 -3.57
N LYS A 18 -9.45 0.25 -3.23
CA LYS A 18 -8.73 1.11 -4.20
C LYS A 18 -7.21 1.07 -3.96
N PRO A 19 -6.52 -0.01 -4.34
CA PRO A 19 -5.10 -0.19 -4.04
C PRO A 19 -4.21 0.89 -4.69
N VAL A 20 -4.52 1.30 -5.92
CA VAL A 20 -3.74 2.34 -6.64
C VAL A 20 -3.75 3.67 -5.89
N ASP A 21 -4.93 4.12 -5.47
CA ASP A 21 -5.09 5.36 -4.69
C ASP A 21 -4.37 5.27 -3.34
N PHE A 22 -4.43 4.11 -2.69
CA PHE A 22 -3.75 3.86 -1.43
C PHE A 22 -2.22 3.99 -1.57
N VAL A 23 -1.62 3.39 -2.60
CA VAL A 23 -0.17 3.50 -2.86
C VAL A 23 0.24 4.95 -3.12
N GLN A 24 -0.55 5.70 -3.89
CA GLN A 24 -0.27 7.12 -4.15
C GLN A 24 -0.32 7.96 -2.86
N LEU A 25 -1.32 7.72 -2.01
CA LEU A 25 -1.46 8.40 -0.73
C LEU A 25 -0.26 8.13 0.20
N VAL A 26 0.22 6.88 0.27
CA VAL A 26 1.41 6.54 1.07
C VAL A 26 2.64 7.26 0.53
N LYS A 27 2.84 7.28 -0.80
CA LYS A 27 3.95 8.01 -1.44
C LYS A 27 3.89 9.51 -1.17
N GLU A 28 2.71 10.13 -1.20
CA GLU A 28 2.52 11.53 -0.89
C GLU A 28 2.82 11.84 0.60
N ARG A 29 2.31 11.01 1.51
CA ARG A 29 2.61 11.16 2.95
C ARG A 29 4.09 11.01 3.25
N ARG A 30 4.78 10.11 2.54
CA ARG A 30 6.25 9.97 2.60
C ARG A 30 6.97 11.22 2.11
N ARG A 31 6.55 11.80 0.98
CA ARG A 31 7.13 13.04 0.42
C ARG A 31 6.89 14.27 1.29
N THR A 32 5.77 14.33 1.99
CA THR A 32 5.41 15.43 2.89
C THR A 32 5.98 15.27 4.30
N GLY A 33 6.72 14.19 4.58
CA GLY A 33 7.30 13.90 5.89
C GLY A 33 6.31 13.41 6.95
N LYS A 34 5.06 13.12 6.56
CA LYS A 34 4.04 12.51 7.43
C LYS A 34 4.29 11.02 7.67
N LEU A 35 5.09 10.39 6.84
CA LEU A 35 5.59 9.03 7.01
C LEU A 35 7.11 9.01 6.84
N PRO A 36 7.82 8.08 7.52
CA PRO A 36 9.26 7.91 7.36
C PRO A 36 9.66 7.66 5.90
N GLN A 37 10.78 8.22 5.44
CA GLN A 37 11.20 8.15 4.02
C GLN A 37 11.71 6.77 3.58
N ASP A 38 12.09 5.94 4.54
CA ASP A 38 12.60 4.58 4.41
C ASP A 38 11.51 3.54 4.20
N ILE A 39 10.23 3.86 4.42
CA ILE A 39 9.15 2.93 4.11
C ILE A 39 9.00 2.73 2.59
N THR A 40 8.79 1.49 2.18
CA THR A 40 8.46 1.11 0.81
C THR A 40 6.99 0.81 0.66
N VAL A 41 6.44 0.98 -0.54
CA VAL A 41 5.07 0.59 -0.83
C VAL A 41 4.94 0.24 -2.31
N ALA A 42 4.32 -0.90 -2.60
CA ALA A 42 4.09 -1.38 -3.96
C ALA A 42 2.73 -2.07 -4.06
N TYR A 43 2.06 -1.93 -5.20
CA TYR A 43 0.87 -2.67 -5.56
C TYR A 43 1.19 -3.59 -6.74
N TYR A 44 0.91 -4.88 -6.59
CA TYR A 44 1.08 -5.90 -7.61
C TYR A 44 -0.29 -6.24 -8.19
N GLU A 45 -0.57 -5.68 -9.36
CA GLU A 45 -1.87 -5.81 -10.06
C GLU A 45 -2.21 -7.27 -10.39
N ASP A 46 -1.22 -8.07 -10.77
CA ASP A 46 -1.41 -9.48 -11.12
C ASP A 46 -1.94 -10.33 -9.96
N LEU A 47 -1.54 -9.98 -8.72
CA LEU A 47 -1.94 -10.68 -7.49
C LEU A 47 -3.08 -9.97 -6.75
N ASN A 48 -3.35 -8.70 -7.11
CA ASN A 48 -4.22 -7.81 -6.36
C ASN A 48 -3.77 -7.63 -4.90
N GLU A 49 -2.47 -7.37 -4.70
CA GLU A 49 -1.84 -7.30 -3.37
C GLU A 49 -0.98 -6.04 -3.21
N VAL A 50 -1.07 -5.40 -2.05
CA VAL A 50 -0.25 -4.27 -1.64
C VAL A 50 0.74 -4.73 -0.58
N TYR A 51 2.00 -4.39 -0.76
CA TYR A 51 3.07 -4.65 0.21
C TYR A 51 3.63 -3.33 0.73
N ILE A 52 3.75 -3.25 2.06
CA ILE A 52 4.35 -2.16 2.81
C ILE A 52 5.50 -2.70 3.65
#